data_AF-A0A7Y4KUK2-F1
#
_entry.id   AF-A0A7Y4KUK2-F1
#
_cell.length_a   1.000
_cell.length_b   1.000
_cell.length_c   1.000
_cell.angle_alpha   90.00
_cell.angle_beta   90.00
_cell.angle_gamma   90.00
#
_symmetry.space_group_name_H-M   'P 1'
#
loop_
_entity.id
_entity.type
_entity.pdbx_description
1 polymer ?
#
loop_
_entity_poly.entity_id
_entity_poly.type
_entity_poly.pdbx_seq_one_letter_code
_entity_poly.pdbx_strand_id
1 'polypeptide(L)'
;MPSVQQLRPFAYAPVQAFLQASGPVVLIQQPPEPVFQQVALRLAEARTVGMAHRSRLVDRLLVMLQAFDSLEVHFLGPEQDGQEMKVGRTEGCTLMVHDPSVSKQHAVLRWHASQGTCSVKDLGSMNGTWLNAAELGEGEVRMLTDGDALAFGDAQFLYLRAETLHSHLRLASPGGGM
;
A
#
# COMPACT_ATOMS: atom_id res chain seq x y z
N MET A 1 -10.01 9.50 2.27
CA MET A 1 -9.18 8.29 2.47
C MET A 1 -8.87 8.24 3.96
N PRO A 2 -9.10 7.14 4.69
CA PRO A 2 -8.86 7.11 6.13
C PRO A 2 -7.34 7.09 6.43
N SER A 3 -6.96 7.69 7.54
CA SER A 3 -5.60 7.56 8.07
C SER A 3 -5.42 6.24 8.84
N VAL A 4 -4.16 5.82 9.02
CA VAL A 4 -3.81 4.69 9.89
C VAL A 4 -4.45 4.82 11.28
N GLN A 5 -4.41 6.00 11.90
CA GLN A 5 -5.03 6.25 13.21
C GLN A 5 -6.53 5.94 13.21
N GLN A 6 -7.24 6.35 12.15
CA GLN A 6 -8.68 6.10 12.00
C GLN A 6 -8.99 4.62 11.76
N LEU A 7 -8.03 3.84 11.27
CA LEU A 7 -8.17 2.40 11.04
C LEU A 7 -7.88 1.53 12.28
N ARG A 8 -7.16 2.06 13.28
CA ARG A 8 -6.82 1.29 14.50
C ARG A 8 -8.03 0.65 15.20
N PRO A 9 -9.20 1.30 15.36
CA PRO A 9 -10.37 0.66 15.98
C PRO A 9 -10.84 -0.61 15.25
N PHE A 10 -10.57 -0.73 13.95
CA PHE A 10 -10.96 -1.87 13.13
C PHE A 10 -10.01 -3.07 13.26
N ALA A 11 -8.87 -2.95 13.96
CA ALA A 11 -7.92 -4.04 14.19
C ALA A 11 -8.52 -5.25 14.92
N TYR A 12 -9.57 -5.01 15.72
CA TYR A 12 -10.28 -6.03 16.48
C TYR A 12 -11.63 -6.41 15.85
N ALA A 13 -11.99 -5.82 14.71
CA ALA A 13 -13.18 -6.21 13.98
C ALA A 13 -13.04 -7.65 13.44
N PRO A 14 -14.16 -8.36 13.20
CA PRO A 14 -14.12 -9.58 12.41
C PRO A 14 -13.56 -9.30 11.01
N VAL A 15 -12.63 -10.13 10.54
CA VAL A 15 -11.98 -9.93 9.23
C VAL A 15 -13.00 -9.79 8.11
N GLN A 16 -14.08 -10.57 8.13
CA GLN A 16 -15.14 -10.49 7.12
C GLN A 16 -15.80 -9.10 7.07
N ALA A 17 -16.05 -8.48 8.23
CA ALA A 17 -16.65 -7.15 8.29
C ALA A 17 -15.69 -6.08 7.75
N PHE A 18 -14.39 -6.23 8.04
CA PHE A 18 -13.35 -5.38 7.48
C PHE A 18 -13.33 -5.47 5.95
N LEU A 19 -13.24 -6.69 5.40
CA LEU A 19 -13.17 -6.93 3.95
C LEU A 19 -14.40 -6.39 3.20
N GLN A 20 -15.59 -6.54 3.77
CA GLN A 20 -16.82 -5.99 3.20
C GLN A 20 -16.80 -4.47 3.11
N ALA A 21 -16.16 -3.78 4.07
CA ALA A 21 -16.06 -2.33 4.08
C ALA A 21 -14.87 -1.80 3.27
N SER A 22 -13.77 -2.55 3.20
CA SER A 22 -12.50 -2.12 2.60
C SER A 22 -12.37 -2.47 1.13
N GLY A 23 -13.14 -3.44 0.63
CA GLY A 23 -12.81 -4.11 -0.62
C GLY A 23 -11.54 -4.98 -0.49
N PRO A 24 -11.09 -5.60 -1.60
CA PRO A 24 -10.03 -6.60 -1.57
C PRO A 24 -8.60 -6.01 -1.56
N VAL A 25 -8.42 -4.77 -2.03
CA VAL A 25 -7.10 -4.21 -2.33
C VAL A 25 -6.88 -2.91 -1.58
N VAL A 26 -5.65 -2.73 -1.14
CA VAL A 26 -5.19 -1.56 -0.41
C VAL A 26 -3.88 -1.06 -1.01
N LEU A 27 -3.76 0.25 -1.12
CA LEU A 27 -2.49 0.94 -1.34
C LEU A 27 -2.24 1.88 -0.16
N ILE A 28 -1.06 1.79 0.44
CA ILE A 28 -0.63 2.71 1.49
C ILE A 28 0.49 3.55 0.93
N GLN A 29 0.31 4.87 0.86
CA GLN A 29 1.39 5.75 0.46
C GLN A 29 2.52 5.66 1.50
N GLN A 30 3.74 5.43 1.05
CA GLN A 30 4.88 5.29 1.92
C GLN A 30 5.41 6.69 2.28
N PRO A 31 5.84 6.91 3.54
CA PRO A 31 6.52 8.14 3.89
C PRO A 31 7.85 8.24 3.13
N PRO A 32 8.40 9.45 2.92
CA PRO A 32 9.70 9.61 2.30
C PRO A 32 10.77 8.75 3.00
N GLU A 33 11.59 8.05 2.21
CA GLU A 33 12.52 7.05 2.73
C GLU A 33 13.45 7.57 3.85
N PRO A 34 14.01 8.80 3.80
CA PRO A 34 14.82 9.33 4.91
C PRO A 34 14.04 9.45 6.23
N VAL A 35 12.75 9.82 6.15
CA VAL A 35 11.88 9.93 7.34
C VAL A 35 11.57 8.54 7.90
N PHE A 36 11.27 7.58 7.01
CA PHE A 36 11.06 6.19 7.40
C PHE A 36 12.28 5.62 8.13
N GLN A 37 13.48 5.78 7.56
CA GLN A 37 14.73 5.26 8.11
C GLN A 37 15.02 5.83 9.50
N GLN A 38 14.83 7.14 9.70
CA GLN A 38 15.02 7.77 11.01
C GLN A 38 14.09 7.20 12.08
N VAL A 39 12.82 6.98 11.74
CA VAL A 39 11.83 6.41 12.66
C VAL A 39 12.14 4.94 12.95
N ALA A 40 12.47 4.16 11.92
CA ALA A 40 12.81 2.74 12.05
C ALA A 40 14.03 2.53 12.97
N LEU A 41 15.07 3.37 12.82
CA LEU A 41 16.26 3.33 13.68
C LEU A 41 15.91 3.58 15.16
N ARG A 42 15.11 4.61 15.46
CA ARG A 42 14.68 4.92 16.84
C ARG A 42 13.89 3.77 17.47
N LEU A 43 13.04 3.10 16.70
CA LEU A 43 12.27 1.94 17.16
C LEU A 43 13.14 0.70 17.37
N ALA A 44 14.18 0.51 16.54
CA ALA A 44 15.13 -0.57 16.68
C ALA A 44 16.00 -0.38 17.94
N GLU A 45 16.46 0.83 18.21
CA GLU A 45 17.22 1.18 19.42
C GLU A 45 16.41 0.95 20.72
N ALA A 46 15.09 1.18 20.66
CA ALA A 46 14.18 0.96 21.79
C ALA A 46 13.87 -0.53 22.06
N ARG A 47 14.19 -1.46 21.13
CA ARG A 47 13.95 -2.90 21.29
C ARG A 47 15.26 -3.62 21.59
N THR A 48 15.39 -4.18 22.79
CA THR A 48 16.53 -5.03 23.18
C THR A 48 16.71 -6.19 22.19
N VAL A 49 17.94 -6.30 21.66
CA VAL A 49 18.47 -7.29 20.71
C VAL A 49 17.76 -8.66 20.79
N GLY A 50 16.84 -8.96 19.87
CA GLY A 50 16.15 -10.26 19.88
C GLY A 50 15.24 -10.64 18.71
N MET A 51 14.92 -9.74 17.77
CA MET A 51 13.97 -10.03 16.67
C MET A 51 14.58 -10.00 15.28
N ALA A 52 15.82 -10.47 15.13
CA ALA A 52 16.48 -10.55 13.83
C ALA A 52 16.05 -11.77 13.01
N HIS A 53 14.76 -11.96 12.70
CA HIS A 53 14.33 -12.86 11.62
C HIS A 53 12.87 -12.75 11.12
N ARG A 54 12.18 -11.63 11.29
CA ARG A 54 10.92 -11.41 10.54
C ARG A 54 11.24 -10.82 9.17
N SER A 55 10.44 -11.19 8.17
CA SER A 55 10.58 -10.69 6.79
C SER A 55 10.68 -9.17 6.77
N ARG A 56 11.62 -8.61 5.98
CA ARG A 56 11.87 -7.16 5.85
C ARG A 56 10.59 -6.35 5.55
N LEU A 57 9.61 -6.95 4.88
CA LEU A 57 8.31 -6.32 4.59
C LEU A 57 7.40 -6.22 5.81
N VAL A 58 7.37 -7.24 6.67
CA VAL A 58 6.60 -7.24 7.92
C VAL A 58 7.14 -6.16 8.85
N ASP A 59 8.46 -5.99 8.90
CA ASP A 59 9.08 -4.92 9.69
C ASP A 59 8.69 -3.54 9.16
N ARG A 60 8.70 -3.33 7.84
CA ARG A 60 8.33 -2.05 7.24
C ARG A 60 6.86 -1.69 7.48
N LEU A 61 5.94 -2.60 7.15
CA LEU A 61 4.51 -2.35 7.33
C LEU A 61 4.16 -2.15 8.81
N LEU A 62 4.73 -2.93 9.72
CA LEU A 62 4.51 -2.71 11.16
C LEU A 62 5.03 -1.34 11.60
N VAL A 63 6.22 -0.93 11.17
CA VAL A 63 6.75 0.41 11.49
C VAL A 63 5.82 1.49 10.94
N MET A 64 5.35 1.37 9.69
CA MET A 64 4.39 2.30 9.10
C MET A 64 3.11 2.41 9.94
N LEU A 65 2.50 1.28 10.31
CA LEU A 65 1.25 1.25 11.06
C LEU A 65 1.41 1.69 12.53
N GLN A 66 2.57 1.47 13.14
CA GLN A 66 2.83 1.83 14.55
C GLN A 66 3.22 3.30 14.72
N ALA A 67 4.02 3.84 13.80
CA ALA A 67 4.70 5.11 14.00
C ALA A 67 4.15 6.26 13.15
N PHE A 68 3.30 5.98 12.16
CA PHE A 68 2.77 7.01 11.27
C PHE A 68 1.24 7.04 11.26
N ASP A 69 0.68 7.74 12.24
CA ASP A 69 -0.77 7.87 12.43
C ASP A 69 -1.51 8.56 11.27
N SER A 70 -0.83 9.46 10.58
CA SER A 70 -1.39 10.26 9.48
C SER A 70 -1.19 9.63 8.10
N LEU A 71 -0.59 8.44 7.97
CA LEU A 71 -0.48 7.80 6.65
C LEU A 71 -1.86 7.49 6.09
N GLU A 72 -2.07 7.90 4.84
CA GLU A 72 -3.31 7.67 4.13
C GLU A 72 -3.35 6.23 3.60
N VAL A 73 -4.52 5.61 3.75
CA VAL A 73 -4.80 4.27 3.26
C VAL A 73 -5.85 4.35 2.18
N HIS A 74 -5.50 3.88 1.00
CA HIS A 74 -6.32 3.92 -0.20
C HIS A 74 -6.94 2.55 -0.40
N PHE A 75 -8.24 2.46 -0.16
CA PHE A 75 -9.03 1.25 -0.39
C PHE A 75 -9.54 1.24 -1.83
N LEU A 76 -9.25 0.15 -2.54
CA LEU A 76 -9.72 -0.07 -3.90
C LEU A 76 -10.74 -1.22 -3.87
N GLY A 77 -11.98 -0.89 -4.22
CA GLY A 77 -13.10 -1.83 -4.28
C GLY A 77 -13.53 -2.11 -5.73
N PRO A 78 -12.75 -2.83 -6.53
CA PRO A 78 -13.23 -3.28 -7.83
C PRO A 78 -14.39 -4.27 -7.65
N GLU A 79 -15.46 -4.07 -8.41
CA GLU A 79 -16.69 -4.87 -8.39
C GLU A 79 -16.68 -5.99 -9.42
N GLN A 80 -15.90 -5.85 -10.50
CA GLN A 80 -15.94 -6.76 -11.66
C GLN A 80 -14.55 -7.12 -12.17
N ASP A 81 -14.41 -8.34 -12.68
CA ASP A 81 -13.19 -8.79 -13.34
C ASP A 81 -12.83 -7.89 -14.54
N GLY A 82 -11.56 -7.58 -14.70
CA GLY A 82 -11.06 -6.67 -15.73
C GLY A 82 -11.33 -5.19 -15.45
N GLN A 83 -11.95 -4.82 -14.32
CA GLN A 83 -12.18 -3.42 -13.98
C GLN A 83 -10.86 -2.65 -13.89
N GLU A 84 -10.81 -1.52 -14.58
CA GLU A 84 -9.67 -0.62 -14.60
C GLU A 84 -9.84 0.51 -13.59
N MET A 85 -8.81 0.72 -12.79
CA MET A 85 -8.71 1.77 -11.78
C MET A 85 -7.55 2.68 -12.16
N LYS A 86 -7.86 3.92 -12.52
CA LYS A 86 -6.86 4.87 -13.02
C LYS A 86 -6.07 5.46 -11.87
N VAL A 87 -4.76 5.55 -12.03
CA VAL A 87 -3.84 6.24 -11.13
C VAL A 87 -3.34 7.51 -11.80
N GLY A 88 -3.34 8.63 -11.10
CA GLY A 88 -2.84 9.89 -11.62
C GLY A 88 -3.14 11.07 -10.71
N ARG A 89 -2.66 12.27 -11.07
CA ARG A 89 -2.77 13.47 -10.21
C ARG A 89 -4.03 14.33 -10.43
N THR A 90 -5.02 13.83 -11.14
CA THR A 90 -6.25 14.59 -11.46
C THR A 90 -7.49 13.96 -10.85
N GLU A 91 -8.52 14.78 -10.60
CA GLU A 91 -9.76 14.40 -9.88
C GLU A 91 -10.61 13.31 -10.57
N GLY A 92 -10.22 12.83 -11.76
CA GLY A 92 -10.87 11.71 -12.46
C GLY A 92 -10.20 10.34 -12.24
N CYS A 93 -9.11 10.28 -11.48
CA CYS A 93 -8.41 9.05 -11.18
C CYS A 93 -9.03 8.34 -9.97
N THR A 94 -9.22 7.01 -10.06
CA THR A 94 -9.64 6.18 -8.93
C THR A 94 -8.67 6.31 -7.76
N LEU A 95 -7.38 6.33 -8.07
CA LEU A 95 -6.31 6.69 -7.16
C LEU A 95 -5.76 8.06 -7.57
N MET A 96 -6.25 9.11 -6.93
CA MET A 96 -5.68 10.45 -7.09
C MET A 96 -4.43 10.57 -6.21
N VAL A 97 -3.29 10.91 -6.82
CA VAL A 97 -2.01 11.08 -6.12
C VAL A 97 -1.58 12.55 -6.18
N HIS A 98 -1.43 13.18 -5.01
CA HIS A 98 -1.05 14.59 -4.88
C HIS A 98 0.46 14.81 -4.96
N ASP A 99 1.05 14.42 -6.09
CA ASP A 99 2.49 14.57 -6.32
C ASP A 99 2.77 15.18 -7.71
N PRO A 100 3.62 16.21 -7.81
CA PRO A 100 3.95 16.84 -9.10
C PRO A 100 4.69 15.92 -10.07
N SER A 101 5.39 14.90 -9.58
CA SER A 101 6.05 13.88 -10.41
C SER A 101 5.04 12.92 -11.06
N VAL A 102 3.81 12.86 -10.56
CA VAL A 102 2.76 11.98 -11.10
C VAL A 102 2.09 12.64 -12.30
N SER A 103 1.85 11.86 -13.35
CA SER A 103 1.19 12.32 -14.57
C SER A 103 -0.32 12.43 -14.35
N LYS A 104 -1.01 13.24 -15.18
CA LYS A 104 -2.48 13.42 -15.03
C LYS A 104 -3.23 12.09 -15.11
N GLN A 105 -2.81 11.25 -16.05
CA GLN A 105 -3.10 9.82 -16.14
C GLN A 105 -1.75 9.14 -16.22
N HIS A 106 -1.39 8.38 -15.20
CA HIS A 106 -0.03 7.88 -15.02
C HIS A 106 0.04 6.37 -15.25
N ALA A 107 -0.83 5.63 -14.58
CA ALA A 107 -0.91 4.19 -14.72
C ALA A 107 -2.37 3.72 -14.60
N VAL A 108 -2.59 2.45 -14.93
CA VAL A 108 -3.84 1.76 -14.67
C VAL A 108 -3.59 0.48 -13.89
N LEU A 109 -4.40 0.27 -12.86
CA LEU A 109 -4.50 -1.01 -12.18
C LEU A 109 -5.71 -1.74 -12.74
N ARG A 110 -5.53 -2.99 -13.18
CA ARG A 110 -6.62 -3.83 -13.68
C ARG A 110 -6.86 -4.97 -12.70
N TRP A 111 -8.10 -5.11 -12.23
CA TRP A 111 -8.49 -6.17 -11.32
C TRP A 111 -8.63 -7.52 -12.03
N HIS A 112 -8.08 -8.57 -11.44
CA HIS A 112 -8.22 -9.97 -11.87
C HIS A 112 -8.91 -10.75 -10.76
N ALA A 113 -10.24 -10.82 -10.81
CA ALA A 113 -11.09 -11.35 -9.76
C ALA A 113 -10.82 -12.84 -9.49
N SER A 114 -10.50 -13.61 -10.54
CA SER A 114 -10.15 -15.04 -10.41
C SER A 114 -8.88 -15.28 -9.59
N GLN A 115 -7.97 -14.31 -9.57
CA GLN A 115 -6.69 -14.38 -8.85
C GLN A 115 -6.70 -13.56 -7.56
N GLY A 116 -7.73 -12.73 -7.33
CA GLY A 116 -7.81 -11.84 -6.18
C GLY A 116 -6.67 -10.81 -6.13
N THR A 117 -6.19 -10.35 -7.29
CA THR A 117 -5.10 -9.37 -7.37
C THR A 117 -5.25 -8.43 -8.58
N CYS A 118 -4.43 -7.39 -8.63
CA CYS A 118 -4.34 -6.43 -9.73
C CYS A 118 -3.11 -6.70 -10.60
N SER A 119 -3.19 -6.32 -11.87
CA SER A 119 -2.01 -5.99 -12.68
C SER A 119 -1.82 -4.48 -12.74
N VAL A 120 -0.59 -4.02 -12.94
CA VAL A 120 -0.25 -2.62 -13.21
C VAL A 120 0.26 -2.47 -14.64
N LYS A 121 -0.10 -1.35 -15.27
CA LYS A 121 0.41 -0.91 -16.57
C LYS A 121 0.64 0.60 -16.56
N ASP A 122 1.81 1.03 -17.01
CA ASP A 122 2.12 2.44 -17.23
C ASP A 122 1.42 2.97 -18.51
N LEU A 123 0.96 4.22 -18.47
CA LEU A 123 0.22 4.86 -19.57
C LEU A 123 1.07 5.86 -20.39
N GLY A 124 2.39 5.67 -20.42
CA GLY A 124 3.33 6.62 -21.02
C GLY A 124 3.57 7.81 -20.09
N SER A 125 3.75 7.52 -18.80
CA SER A 125 3.96 8.57 -17.81
C SER A 125 5.32 9.26 -17.99
N MET A 126 5.41 10.51 -17.54
CA MET A 126 6.63 11.32 -17.75
C MET A 126 7.82 10.84 -16.92
N ASN A 127 7.56 10.33 -15.71
CA ASN A 127 8.60 9.89 -14.79
C ASN A 127 8.65 8.37 -14.66
N GLY A 128 7.73 7.62 -15.27
CA GLY A 128 7.70 6.16 -15.21
C GLY A 128 6.95 5.61 -14.00
N THR A 129 6.59 4.33 -14.11
CA THR A 129 6.04 3.49 -13.05
C THR A 129 7.05 2.41 -12.70
N TRP A 130 7.30 2.16 -11.41
CA TRP A 130 8.19 1.08 -10.96
C TRP A 130 7.47 0.07 -10.09
N LEU A 131 7.85 -1.19 -10.24
CA LEU A 131 7.46 -2.28 -9.37
C LEU A 131 8.72 -2.90 -8.76
N ASN A 132 8.84 -2.87 -7.45
CA ASN A 132 9.98 -3.40 -6.70
C ASN A 132 11.33 -2.88 -7.23
N ALA A 133 11.41 -1.55 -7.42
CA ALA A 133 12.56 -0.81 -7.99
C ALA A 133 12.91 -1.14 -9.46
N ALA A 134 12.13 -1.98 -10.15
CA ALA A 134 12.26 -2.20 -11.58
C ALA A 134 11.22 -1.39 -12.36
N GLU A 135 11.69 -0.52 -13.25
CA GLU A 135 10.83 0.32 -14.11
C GLU A 135 10.03 -0.52 -15.07
N LEU A 136 8.74 -0.20 -15.26
CA LEU A 136 7.89 -0.83 -16.26
C LEU A 136 8.25 -0.31 -17.65
N GLY A 137 8.47 -1.24 -18.58
CA GLY A 137 8.66 -0.90 -19.98
C GLY A 137 7.37 -0.36 -20.62
N GLU A 138 7.52 0.31 -21.75
CA GLU A 138 6.38 0.82 -22.52
C GLU A 138 5.41 -0.31 -22.88
N GLY A 139 4.15 -0.15 -22.48
CA GLY A 139 3.10 -1.14 -22.73
C GLY A 139 3.18 -2.41 -21.88
N GLU A 140 4.20 -2.55 -21.02
CA GLU A 140 4.38 -3.70 -20.15
C GLU A 140 3.23 -3.78 -19.12
N VAL A 141 2.75 -5.00 -18.89
CA VAL A 141 1.77 -5.31 -17.84
C VAL A 141 2.40 -6.28 -16.86
N ARG A 142 2.44 -5.93 -15.57
CA ARG A 142 2.94 -6.83 -14.52
C ARG A 142 1.85 -7.18 -13.53
N MET A 143 1.82 -8.45 -13.11
CA MET A 143 0.98 -8.89 -12.01
C MET A 143 1.56 -8.42 -10.67
N LEU A 144 0.67 -7.93 -9.81
CA LEU A 144 1.02 -7.52 -8.45
C LEU A 144 0.85 -8.69 -7.49
N THR A 145 1.76 -8.71 -6.53
CA THR A 145 1.77 -9.63 -5.39
C THR A 145 1.62 -8.81 -4.11
N ASP A 146 0.92 -9.39 -3.14
CA ASP A 146 0.76 -8.81 -1.82
C ASP A 146 2.11 -8.47 -1.17
N GLY A 147 2.30 -7.19 -0.81
CA GLY A 147 3.56 -6.66 -0.28
C GLY A 147 4.46 -5.97 -1.32
N ASP A 148 4.06 -5.91 -2.58
CA ASP A 148 4.84 -5.24 -3.63
C ASP A 148 4.97 -3.72 -3.39
N ALA A 149 6.15 -3.19 -3.66
CA ALA A 149 6.40 -1.75 -3.68
C ALA A 149 6.12 -1.19 -5.08
N LEU A 150 5.13 -0.31 -5.17
CA LEU A 150 4.80 0.44 -6.37
C LEU A 150 5.32 1.87 -6.25
N ALA A 151 5.82 2.43 -7.35
CA ALA A 151 6.10 3.86 -7.43
C ALA A 151 5.49 4.44 -8.70
N PHE A 152 4.87 5.60 -8.55
CA PHE A 152 4.34 6.41 -9.65
C PHE A 152 5.04 7.76 -9.58
N GLY A 153 6.01 8.02 -10.46
CA GLY A 153 6.99 9.06 -10.18
C GLY A 153 7.68 8.84 -8.81
N ASP A 154 7.85 9.91 -8.04
CA ASP A 154 8.46 9.86 -6.71
C ASP A 154 7.51 9.34 -5.61
N ALA A 155 6.21 9.19 -5.92
CA ALA A 155 5.21 8.72 -4.97
C ALA A 155 5.26 7.19 -4.83
N GLN A 156 5.73 6.72 -3.68
CA GLN A 156 5.84 5.30 -3.36
C GLN A 156 4.60 4.79 -2.61
N PHE A 157 4.17 3.58 -2.95
CA PHE A 157 3.03 2.89 -2.35
C PHE A 157 3.41 1.46 -2.01
N LEU A 158 2.80 0.91 -0.97
CA LEU A 158 2.81 -0.51 -0.68
C LEU A 158 1.47 -1.09 -1.13
N TYR A 159 1.51 -2.05 -2.05
CA TYR A 159 0.34 -2.79 -2.51
C TYR A 159 0.08 -3.96 -1.55
N LEU A 160 -1.13 -4.01 -1.02
CA LEU A 160 -1.55 -5.03 -0.06
C LEU A 160 -2.93 -5.57 -0.41
N ARG A 161 -3.16 -6.83 -0.05
CA ARG A 161 -4.52 -7.32 0.15
C ARG A 161 -5.08 -6.79 1.46
N ALA A 162 -6.39 -6.56 1.50
CA ALA A 162 -7.06 -6.02 2.68
C ALA A 162 -6.90 -6.94 3.92
N GLU A 163 -6.86 -8.26 3.71
CA GLU A 163 -6.58 -9.25 4.76
C GLU A 163 -5.21 -9.03 5.42
N THR A 164 -4.22 -8.68 4.61
CA THR A 164 -2.85 -8.45 5.06
C THR A 164 -2.77 -7.16 5.87
N LEU A 165 -3.40 -6.07 5.41
CA LEU A 165 -3.53 -4.86 6.23
C LEU A 165 -4.22 -5.16 7.56
N HIS A 166 -5.37 -5.83 7.56
CA HIS A 166 -6.13 -6.13 8.78
C HIS A 166 -5.31 -6.93 9.79
N SER A 167 -4.58 -7.95 9.32
CA SER A 167 -3.69 -8.75 10.16
C SER A 167 -2.58 -7.89 10.78
N HIS A 168 -1.99 -6.97 10.01
CA HIS A 168 -0.94 -6.09 10.52
C HIS A 168 -1.45 -4.96 11.41
N LEU A 169 -2.67 -4.45 11.19
CA LEU A 169 -3.34 -3.53 12.11
C LEU A 169 -3.51 -4.16 13.50
N ARG A 170 -3.87 -5.45 13.55
CA ARG A 170 -3.96 -6.21 14.80
C ARG A 170 -2.60 -6.35 15.48
N LEU A 171 -1.57 -6.75 14.74
CA LEU A 171 -0.21 -6.87 15.27
C LEU A 171 0.39 -5.54 15.74
N ALA A 172 0.03 -4.44 15.07
CA ALA A 172 0.48 -3.10 15.42
C ALA A 172 -0.24 -2.53 16.66
N SER A 173 -1.43 -3.04 16.99
CA SER A 173 -2.26 -2.53 18.08
C SER A 173 -1.86 -3.10 19.45
N PRO A 174 -1.95 -2.33 20.55
CA PRO A 174 -1.63 -2.81 21.89
C PRO A 174 -2.51 -4.02 22.27
N GLY A 175 -1.89 -5.18 22.55
CA GLY A 175 -2.61 -6.40 22.96
C GLY A 175 -2.90 -7.42 21.84
N GLY A 176 -2.46 -7.18 20.60
CA GLY A 176 -2.63 -8.12 19.47
C GLY A 176 -1.68 -9.32 19.43
N GLY A 177 -1.02 -9.64 20.55
CA GLY A 177 0.02 -10.67 20.65
C GLY A 177 -0.21 -11.75 21.71
N MET A 178 -1.46 -11.96 22.15
CA MET A 178 -1.83 -13.10 23.00
C MET A 178 -2.40 -14.25 22.17
#